data_AF-A0A1S8A9R5-F1
#
_entry.id   AF-A0A1S8A9R5-F1
#
_cell.length_a   1.000
_cell.length_b   1.000
_cell.length_c   1.000
_cell.angle_alpha   90.00
_cell.angle_beta   90.00
_cell.angle_gamma   90.00
#
_symmetry.space_group_name_H-M   'P 1'
#
loop_
_entity.id
_entity.type
_entity.pdbx_description
1 polymer ?
#
loop_
_entity_poly.entity_id
_entity_poly.type
_entity_poly.pdbx_seq_one_letter_code
_entity_poly.pdbx_strand_id
1 'polypeptide(L)'
;MDKRRRSDDDEPDHTLPLEKEARSAKRTISEDGHSFETNVDTMVEALKKTSTRLQKHIAQVPDRAVQIAERGKEVMTETYPPKTFEGLLDMLCPAKIDDVWTREEEERFQNDFAANPYRRFMESDAALPPKSNHNYWTMWEMIPRVRNCFPSDIIGAKALTTYGVDVDIGGGVMKPDPRWSSGFCERLTDLAMGSPCGANTRLLALLIRYVVADRLDDRREVHFGDHQTGDRFFGELESRVKRANSTESLQDIHAELRRDWKREGTYVPFASDIMRSIEELNGPVRSAQPMMPTPREGAPEYAVQTTDLTTLIKACDQTGDLGYANLSTVEQRAAFVAYGRTKQGPLQHKDGEQLNRLRIPLLEEGERVKARRILYRQRRDPPDDTPDDDTHDAMHDDTDNDSYDPYDDKTDNDAGILLDNSSSTSSRRHNNPLVEHPERLTTLSQREVLPRGEVDVRVQNNAKESLNGSCELMSSTQPLTMPEATFSLMKREQDLATVIGGTGTLSEGLRANTSRMVFDFGLGA
;
A
#
# COMPACT_ATOMS: atom_id res chain seq x y z
N MET A 1 26.24 -38.51 -74.76
CA MET A 1 27.57 -37.92 -74.51
C MET A 1 27.59 -37.56 -73.03
N ASP A 2 28.38 -38.11 -72.10
CA ASP A 2 29.37 -39.18 -71.99
C ASP A 2 29.33 -39.59 -70.50
N LYS A 3 29.01 -40.84 -70.14
CA LYS A 3 29.90 -41.95 -69.79
C LYS A 3 30.94 -41.70 -68.66
N ARG A 4 30.67 -42.35 -67.52
CA ARG A 4 31.55 -43.24 -66.72
C ARG A 4 32.93 -42.73 -66.26
N ARG A 5 33.22 -42.87 -64.96
CA ARG A 5 34.09 -43.95 -64.42
C ARG A 5 34.13 -44.01 -62.88
N ARG A 6 34.15 -45.26 -62.39
CA ARG A 6 34.44 -45.73 -61.02
C ARG A 6 35.94 -45.91 -60.82
N SER A 7 36.37 -45.88 -59.56
CA SER A 7 37.52 -46.58 -58.94
C SER A 7 37.44 -46.23 -57.45
N ASP A 8 36.99 -47.09 -56.53
CA ASP A 8 37.55 -48.36 -56.02
C ASP A 8 38.99 -48.24 -55.47
N ASP A 9 39.08 -48.56 -54.18
CA ASP A 9 40.17 -49.13 -53.37
C ASP A 9 41.45 -48.33 -53.07
N ASP A 10 41.65 -48.01 -51.77
CA ASP A 10 42.74 -48.61 -50.97
C ASP A 10 42.65 -48.17 -49.49
N GLU A 11 42.32 -49.12 -48.61
CA GLU A 11 42.60 -49.07 -47.17
C GLU A 11 44.12 -49.09 -46.92
N PRO A 12 44.56 -48.50 -45.79
CA PRO A 12 45.51 -49.23 -44.98
C PRO A 12 45.05 -49.43 -43.54
N ASP A 13 44.98 -50.70 -43.20
CA ASP A 13 44.95 -51.32 -41.88
C ASP A 13 46.15 -50.87 -41.03
N HIS A 14 45.88 -50.13 -39.97
CA HIS A 14 46.79 -49.94 -38.85
C HIS A 14 46.09 -50.31 -37.55
N THR A 15 46.03 -51.61 -37.33
CA THR A 15 45.98 -52.25 -36.02
C THR A 15 47.13 -51.75 -35.13
N LEU A 16 46.83 -50.85 -34.19
CA LEU A 16 47.71 -50.48 -33.08
C LEU A 16 47.18 -51.05 -31.75
N PRO A 17 48.07 -51.36 -30.79
CA PRO A 17 47.80 -52.31 -29.71
C PRO A 17 46.91 -51.72 -28.61
N LEU A 18 45.95 -52.53 -28.17
CA LEU A 18 45.25 -52.42 -26.90
C LEU A 18 46.23 -52.54 -25.73
N GLU A 19 46.89 -51.44 -25.37
CA GLU A 19 47.49 -51.30 -24.03
C GLU A 19 46.42 -50.81 -23.05
N LYS A 20 45.94 -51.78 -22.27
CA LYS A 20 45.17 -51.57 -21.03
C LYS A 20 46.05 -50.85 -20.00
N GLU A 21 46.16 -49.53 -20.09
CA GLU A 21 46.46 -48.73 -18.92
C GLU A 21 45.17 -48.54 -18.12
N ALA A 22 44.98 -49.40 -17.11
CA ALA A 22 44.08 -49.14 -16.00
C ALA A 22 44.60 -47.92 -15.21
N ARG A 23 44.41 -46.72 -15.78
CA ARG A 23 44.52 -45.48 -15.02
C ARG A 23 43.32 -45.44 -14.08
N SER A 24 43.56 -45.94 -12.88
CA SER A 24 42.80 -45.58 -11.69
C SER A 24 42.69 -44.06 -11.66
N ALA A 25 41.57 -43.55 -12.15
CA ALA A 25 41.15 -42.18 -11.90
C ALA A 25 40.85 -42.11 -10.40
N LYS A 26 41.92 -41.94 -9.61
CA LYS A 26 41.84 -41.25 -8.33
C LYS A 26 41.19 -39.92 -8.68
N ARG A 27 39.87 -39.84 -8.46
CA ARG A 27 39.19 -38.57 -8.23
C ARG A 27 39.97 -37.93 -7.10
N THR A 28 40.93 -37.08 -7.45
CA THR A 28 41.38 -36.00 -6.59
C THR A 28 40.10 -35.27 -6.23
N ILE A 29 39.57 -35.59 -5.05
CA ILE A 29 38.68 -34.72 -4.29
C ILE A 29 39.54 -33.47 -4.12
N SER A 30 39.32 -32.54 -5.04
CA SER A 30 40.10 -31.32 -5.20
C SER A 30 39.97 -30.48 -3.95
N GLU A 31 40.88 -29.54 -3.83
CA GLU A 31 40.93 -28.43 -2.86
C GLU A 31 39.61 -27.62 -2.77
N ASP A 32 38.60 -27.95 -3.59
CA ASP A 32 37.23 -27.41 -3.56
C ASP A 32 36.44 -27.79 -2.30
N GLY A 33 36.82 -28.85 -1.57
CA GLY A 33 36.16 -29.22 -0.31
C GLY A 33 36.31 -28.15 0.78
N HIS A 34 37.51 -27.56 0.89
CA HIS A 34 37.75 -26.44 1.82
C HIS A 34 37.08 -25.15 1.37
N SER A 35 36.96 -24.91 0.05
CA SER A 35 36.15 -23.81 -0.50
C SER A 35 34.68 -23.94 -0.09
N PHE A 36 34.12 -25.15 -0.17
CA PHE A 36 32.74 -25.41 0.21
C PHE A 36 32.50 -25.23 1.71
N GLU A 37 33.34 -25.80 2.58
CA GLU A 37 33.20 -25.62 4.04
C GLU A 37 33.38 -24.16 4.46
N THR A 38 34.36 -23.46 3.88
CA THR A 38 34.57 -22.03 4.16
C THR A 38 33.39 -21.19 3.68
N ASN A 39 32.79 -21.53 2.53
CA ASN A 39 31.59 -20.85 2.03
C ASN A 39 30.37 -21.14 2.93
N VAL A 40 30.17 -22.40 3.34
CA VAL A 40 29.07 -22.77 4.25
C VAL A 40 29.22 -22.06 5.60
N ASP A 41 30.41 -22.03 6.19
CA ASP A 41 30.66 -21.32 7.45
C ASP A 41 30.48 -19.80 7.28
N THR A 42 30.93 -19.24 6.17
CA THR A 42 30.71 -17.82 5.84
C THR A 42 29.23 -17.51 5.68
N MET A 43 28.47 -18.40 5.03
CA MET A 43 27.02 -18.26 4.86
C MET A 43 26.29 -18.41 6.19
N VAL A 44 26.68 -19.35 7.05
CA VAL A 44 26.10 -19.55 8.38
C VAL A 44 26.37 -18.32 9.26
N GLU A 45 27.60 -17.79 9.24
CA GLU A 45 27.95 -16.56 9.97
C GLU A 45 27.25 -15.32 9.39
N ALA A 46 27.14 -15.21 8.07
CA ALA A 46 26.36 -14.16 7.42
C ALA A 46 24.88 -14.26 7.79
N LEU A 47 24.31 -15.47 7.78
CA LEU A 47 22.93 -15.74 8.18
C LEU A 47 22.70 -15.31 9.63
N LYS A 48 23.58 -15.70 10.57
CA LYS A 48 23.52 -15.26 11.97
C LYS A 48 23.54 -13.74 12.14
N LYS A 49 24.26 -13.03 11.27
CA LYS A 49 24.37 -11.55 11.28
C LYS A 49 23.21 -10.85 10.59
N THR A 50 22.41 -11.56 9.78
CA THR A 50 21.23 -11.01 9.10
C THR A 50 20.02 -10.93 10.02
N SER A 51 19.09 -10.01 9.75
CA SER A 51 17.87 -9.86 10.56
C SER A 51 17.01 -11.13 10.46
N THR A 52 16.31 -11.51 11.53
CA THR A 52 15.42 -12.69 11.57
C THR A 52 14.41 -12.70 10.41
N ARG A 53 13.95 -11.51 10.00
CA ARG A 53 13.06 -11.33 8.84
C ARG A 53 13.73 -11.75 7.52
N LEU A 54 15.00 -11.38 7.31
CA LEU A 54 15.76 -11.74 6.11
C LEU A 54 16.25 -13.21 6.14
N GLN A 55 16.60 -13.74 7.32
CA GLN A 55 17.04 -15.14 7.50
C GLN A 55 16.03 -16.14 6.93
N LYS A 56 14.73 -15.90 7.15
CA LYS A 56 13.63 -16.75 6.62
C LYS A 56 13.65 -16.85 5.09
N HIS A 57 14.13 -15.81 4.41
CA HIS A 57 14.18 -15.74 2.96
C HIS A 57 15.52 -16.22 2.40
N ILE A 58 16.63 -15.92 3.07
CA ILE A 58 17.97 -16.42 2.71
C ILE A 58 17.98 -17.95 2.72
N ALA A 59 17.27 -18.60 3.65
CA ALA A 59 17.18 -20.07 3.71
C ALA A 59 16.67 -20.73 2.41
N GLN A 60 16.00 -20.00 1.52
CA GLN A 60 15.50 -20.52 0.25
C GLN A 60 16.54 -20.44 -0.88
N VAL A 61 17.46 -19.47 -0.85
CA VAL A 61 18.51 -19.28 -1.89
C VAL A 61 19.76 -18.59 -1.28
N PRO A 62 20.57 -19.31 -0.48
CA PRO A 62 21.45 -18.66 0.48
C PRO A 62 22.67 -17.95 -0.13
N ASP A 63 23.36 -18.54 -1.12
CA ASP A 63 24.54 -17.92 -1.75
C ASP A 63 24.22 -16.57 -2.40
N ARG A 64 23.10 -16.55 -3.14
CA ARG A 64 22.68 -15.39 -3.91
C ARG A 64 22.12 -14.30 -3.02
N ALA A 65 21.44 -14.67 -1.94
CA ALA A 65 20.86 -13.70 -1.03
C ALA A 65 21.95 -12.94 -0.25
N VAL A 66 23.07 -13.57 0.10
CA VAL A 66 24.23 -12.88 0.70
C VAL A 66 24.80 -11.86 -0.28
N GLN A 67 25.08 -12.25 -1.53
CA GLN A 67 25.61 -11.33 -2.54
C GLN A 67 24.65 -10.15 -2.83
N ILE A 68 23.34 -10.41 -2.91
CA ILE A 68 22.33 -9.36 -3.07
C ILE A 68 22.29 -8.44 -1.86
N ALA A 69 22.42 -8.99 -0.64
CA ALA A 69 22.42 -8.21 0.59
C ALA A 69 23.66 -7.32 0.72
N GLU A 70 24.85 -7.82 0.38
CA GLU A 70 26.10 -7.06 0.37
C GLU A 70 26.06 -5.95 -0.69
N ARG A 71 25.69 -6.27 -1.93
CA ARG A 71 25.51 -5.28 -2.99
C ARG A 71 24.43 -4.24 -2.64
N GLY A 72 23.32 -4.70 -2.04
CA GLY A 72 22.26 -3.82 -1.57
C GLY A 72 22.75 -2.84 -0.50
N LYS A 73 23.64 -3.29 0.39
CA LYS A 73 24.29 -2.43 1.39
C LYS A 73 25.23 -1.42 0.75
N GLU A 74 26.01 -1.80 -0.26
CA GLU A 74 26.86 -0.90 -1.03
C GLU A 74 26.02 0.20 -1.69
N VAL A 75 25.00 -0.19 -2.47
CA VAL A 75 24.06 0.74 -3.13
C VAL A 75 23.37 1.65 -2.11
N MET A 76 22.90 1.09 -0.99
CA MET A 76 22.27 1.89 0.06
C MET A 76 23.23 2.86 0.74
N THR A 77 24.52 2.57 0.78
CA THR A 77 25.52 3.45 1.41
C THR A 77 25.98 4.53 0.43
N GLU A 78 26.19 4.16 -0.84
CA GLU A 78 26.70 5.05 -1.89
C GLU A 78 25.61 5.94 -2.49
N THR A 79 24.47 5.38 -2.87
CA THR A 79 23.41 6.09 -3.59
C THR A 79 22.44 6.79 -2.63
N TYR A 80 22.19 6.19 -1.48
CA TYR A 80 21.20 6.69 -0.51
C TYR A 80 21.85 6.90 0.87
N PRO A 81 22.85 7.77 1.02
CA PRO A 81 23.49 7.99 2.31
C PRO A 81 22.47 8.40 3.38
N PRO A 82 22.70 8.08 4.68
CA PRO A 82 21.83 8.53 5.76
C PRO A 82 21.70 10.05 5.72
N LYS A 83 20.46 10.56 5.73
CA LYS A 83 20.22 12.00 5.83
C LYS A 83 20.55 12.49 7.24
N THR A 84 21.19 13.65 7.35
CA THR A 84 21.30 14.36 8.63
C THR A 84 19.95 14.93 9.02
N PHE A 85 19.79 15.36 10.27
CA PHE A 85 18.54 15.99 10.70
C PHE A 85 18.30 17.31 9.95
N GLU A 86 19.35 18.09 9.71
CA GLU A 86 19.32 19.30 8.88
C GLU A 86 18.89 18.96 7.45
N GLY A 87 19.44 17.89 6.87
CA GLY A 87 19.04 17.42 5.54
C GLY A 87 17.60 16.93 5.46
N LEU A 88 16.97 16.56 6.58
CA LEU A 88 15.52 16.33 6.63
C LEU A 88 14.75 17.66 6.71
N LEU A 89 15.20 18.62 7.50
CA LEU A 89 14.58 19.95 7.56
C LEU A 89 14.60 20.66 6.20
N ASP A 90 15.69 20.53 5.43
CA ASP A 90 15.83 21.09 4.08
C ASP A 90 14.86 20.47 3.07
N MET A 91 14.30 19.30 3.35
CA MET A 91 13.26 18.68 2.51
C MET A 91 11.87 19.29 2.74
N LEU A 92 11.67 20.05 3.82
CA LEU A 92 10.39 20.71 4.09
C LEU A 92 10.17 21.80 3.04
N CYS A 93 9.06 21.70 2.31
CA CYS A 93 8.73 22.68 1.28
C CYS A 93 8.29 24.00 1.93
N PRO A 94 8.86 25.15 1.55
CA PRO A 94 8.33 26.44 1.98
C PRO A 94 6.95 26.67 1.36
N ALA A 95 6.14 27.53 2.00
CA ALA A 95 4.85 27.93 1.48
C ALA A 95 5.01 28.52 0.07
N LYS A 96 4.29 27.95 -0.90
CA LYS A 96 4.22 28.50 -2.26
C LYS A 96 3.19 29.63 -2.25
N ILE A 97 3.60 30.83 -2.64
CA ILE A 97 2.68 31.96 -2.86
C ILE A 97 2.39 32.03 -4.36
N ASP A 98 1.12 32.05 -4.73
CA ASP A 98 0.64 32.15 -6.11
C ASP A 98 -0.62 33.02 -6.20
N ASP A 99 -1.27 33.03 -7.36
CA ASP A 99 -2.48 33.81 -7.65
C ASP A 99 -3.70 33.35 -6.84
N VAL A 100 -3.72 32.08 -6.43
CA VAL A 100 -4.81 31.51 -5.61
C VAL A 100 -4.50 31.61 -4.13
N TRP A 101 -3.26 31.35 -3.72
CA TRP A 101 -2.79 31.47 -2.35
C TRP A 101 -1.88 32.67 -2.20
N THR A 102 -2.48 33.80 -1.84
CA THR A 102 -1.77 35.07 -1.73
C THR A 102 -1.03 35.19 -0.40
N ARG A 103 -0.23 36.26 -0.24
CA ARG A 103 0.48 36.52 1.03
C ARG A 103 -0.51 36.80 2.16
N GLU A 104 -1.60 37.49 1.87
CA GLU A 104 -2.65 37.81 2.83
C GLU A 104 -3.35 36.53 3.33
N GLU A 105 -3.61 35.58 2.42
CA GLU A 105 -4.17 34.27 2.81
C GLU A 105 -3.18 33.45 3.64
N GLU A 106 -1.88 33.47 3.31
CA GLU A 106 -0.86 32.81 4.14
C GLU A 106 -0.78 33.45 5.53
N GLU A 107 -0.78 34.78 5.66
CA GLU A 107 -0.76 35.46 6.96
C GLU A 107 -2.00 35.12 7.80
N ARG A 108 -3.19 35.10 7.18
CA ARG A 108 -4.43 34.70 7.83
C ARG A 108 -4.35 33.25 8.32
N PHE A 109 -3.93 32.35 7.44
CA PHE A 109 -3.76 30.93 7.74
C PHE A 109 -2.79 30.72 8.90
N GLN A 110 -1.65 31.42 8.92
CA GLN A 110 -0.66 31.30 10.01
C GLN A 110 -1.24 31.71 11.36
N ASN A 111 -2.02 32.80 11.40
CA ASN A 111 -2.70 33.24 12.62
C ASN A 111 -3.71 32.19 13.12
N ASP A 112 -4.52 31.65 12.21
CA ASP A 112 -5.50 30.61 12.53
C ASP A 112 -4.82 29.29 12.96
N PHE A 113 -3.74 28.91 12.28
CA PHE A 113 -2.98 27.69 12.58
C PHE A 113 -2.24 27.79 13.92
N ALA A 114 -1.74 28.98 14.29
CA ALA A 114 -1.15 29.22 15.61
C ALA A 114 -2.16 29.01 16.76
N ALA A 115 -3.44 29.30 16.52
CA ALA A 115 -4.51 29.06 17.48
C ALA A 115 -5.11 27.64 17.40
N ASN A 116 -4.72 26.83 16.41
CA ASN A 116 -5.33 25.53 16.15
C ASN A 116 -5.09 24.54 17.31
N PRO A 117 -6.15 23.95 17.90
CA PRO A 117 -6.01 23.01 19.00
C PRO A 117 -5.22 21.75 18.61
N TYR A 118 -5.30 21.33 17.33
CA TYR A 118 -4.56 20.16 16.87
C TYR A 118 -3.05 20.40 16.83
N ARG A 119 -2.60 21.62 16.51
CA ARG A 119 -1.18 22.00 16.60
C ARG A 119 -0.68 21.87 18.04
N ARG A 120 -1.43 22.41 19.02
CA ARG A 120 -1.07 22.30 20.44
C ARG A 120 -1.05 20.84 20.92
N PHE A 121 -1.99 20.03 20.45
CA PHE A 121 -1.98 18.59 20.72
C PHE A 121 -0.73 17.92 20.16
N MET A 122 -0.32 18.24 18.93
CA MET A 122 0.90 17.71 18.31
C MET A 122 2.18 18.07 19.07
N GLU A 123 2.22 19.24 19.70
CA GLU A 123 3.33 19.69 20.56
C GLU A 123 3.36 18.95 21.91
N SER A 124 2.27 18.29 22.32
CA SER A 124 2.17 17.59 23.59
C SER A 124 2.80 16.19 23.56
N ASP A 125 3.23 15.71 24.74
CA ASP A 125 3.73 14.34 24.91
C ASP A 125 2.71 13.27 24.51
N ALA A 126 1.41 13.58 24.59
CA ALA A 126 0.33 12.66 24.23
C ALA A 126 0.32 12.33 22.72
N ALA A 127 0.87 13.21 21.88
CA ALA A 127 0.98 13.02 20.44
C ALA A 127 2.32 12.40 19.99
N LEU A 128 3.27 12.21 20.91
CA LEU A 128 4.54 11.57 20.59
C LEU A 128 4.38 10.04 20.51
N PRO A 129 5.00 9.38 19.51
CA PRO A 129 5.00 7.93 19.44
C PRO A 129 5.80 7.37 20.64
N PRO A 130 5.37 6.23 21.22
CA PRO A 130 6.16 5.61 22.28
C PRO A 130 7.54 5.21 21.75
N LYS A 131 8.59 5.39 22.55
CA LYS A 131 9.97 5.02 22.18
C LYS A 131 10.11 3.54 21.80
N SER A 132 9.23 2.67 22.28
CA SER A 132 9.18 1.24 21.93
C SER A 132 8.66 0.96 20.52
N ASN A 133 8.00 1.92 19.85
CA ASN A 133 7.53 1.73 18.48
C ASN A 133 8.67 1.94 17.48
N HIS A 134 9.56 0.95 17.38
CA HIS A 134 10.72 0.98 16.49
C HIS A 134 10.34 1.17 15.01
N ASN A 135 9.19 0.66 14.58
CA ASN A 135 8.72 0.77 13.20
C ASN A 135 8.36 2.21 12.83
N TYR A 136 7.78 2.99 13.76
CA TYR A 136 7.52 4.41 13.53
C TYR A 136 8.81 5.17 13.26
N TRP A 137 9.80 5.06 14.15
CA TRP A 137 11.08 5.76 14.00
C TRP A 137 11.80 5.34 12.72
N THR A 138 11.82 4.03 12.45
CA THR A 138 12.42 3.48 11.23
C THR A 138 11.78 4.05 9.96
N MET A 139 10.45 4.16 9.93
CA MET A 139 9.70 4.70 8.79
C MET A 139 10.09 6.16 8.51
N TRP A 140 10.18 6.98 9.56
CA TRP A 140 10.56 8.39 9.48
C TRP A 140 12.03 8.61 9.09
N GLU A 141 12.90 7.62 9.28
CA GLU A 141 14.28 7.67 8.79
C GLU A 141 14.39 7.15 7.34
N MET A 142 13.69 6.06 7.04
CA MET A 142 13.92 5.30 5.81
C MET A 142 13.17 5.81 4.60
N ILE A 143 11.92 6.25 4.78
CA ILE A 143 11.15 6.79 3.67
C ILE A 143 11.83 8.05 3.12
N PRO A 144 12.21 9.05 3.93
CA PRO A 144 12.94 10.21 3.43
C PRO A 144 14.28 9.84 2.79
N ARG A 145 15.04 8.92 3.39
CA ARG A 145 16.34 8.48 2.87
C ARG A 145 16.24 7.88 1.46
N VAL A 146 15.32 6.95 1.25
CA VAL A 146 15.25 6.15 0.02
C VAL A 146 14.33 6.77 -1.04
N ARG A 147 13.27 7.45 -0.62
CA ARG A 147 12.24 8.00 -1.52
C ARG A 147 12.24 9.52 -1.61
N ASN A 148 13.09 10.19 -0.84
CA ASN A 148 13.17 11.64 -0.80
C ASN A 148 11.79 12.31 -0.56
N CYS A 149 10.94 11.68 0.25
CA CYS A 149 9.65 12.20 0.68
C CYS A 149 9.38 11.81 2.13
N PHE A 150 8.42 12.47 2.79
CA PHE A 150 7.98 12.10 4.13
C PHE A 150 6.86 11.05 4.09
N PRO A 151 6.66 10.29 5.18
CA PRO A 151 5.51 9.40 5.29
C PRO A 151 4.17 10.11 5.06
N SER A 152 4.07 11.40 5.45
CA SER A 152 2.88 12.24 5.26
C SER A 152 2.64 12.66 3.81
N ASP A 153 3.64 12.57 2.92
CA ASP A 153 3.42 12.78 1.48
C ASP A 153 2.72 11.56 0.85
N ILE A 154 2.80 10.38 1.49
CA ILE A 154 2.11 9.15 1.07
C ILE A 154 0.76 9.01 1.80
N ILE A 155 0.74 9.23 3.12
CA ILE A 155 -0.45 9.23 3.98
C ILE A 155 -0.66 10.63 4.54
N GLY A 156 -1.30 11.49 3.75
CA GLY A 156 -1.65 12.84 4.18
C GLY A 156 -2.47 13.61 3.15
N ALA A 157 -2.66 14.91 3.43
CA ALA A 157 -3.61 15.72 2.69
C ALA A 157 -3.28 15.82 1.20
N LYS A 158 -1.99 15.93 0.83
CA LYS A 158 -1.54 15.92 -0.57
C LYS A 158 -2.04 14.68 -1.32
N ALA A 159 -1.94 13.53 -0.66
CA ALA A 159 -2.40 12.24 -1.16
C ALA A 159 -3.90 11.97 -0.94
N LEU A 160 -4.69 12.94 -0.45
CA LEU A 160 -6.13 12.75 -0.14
C LEU A 160 -6.36 11.52 0.76
N THR A 161 -5.45 11.29 1.70
CA THR A 161 -5.48 10.13 2.60
C THR A 161 -5.15 10.59 4.01
N THR A 162 -5.63 9.87 5.00
CA THR A 162 -5.29 10.09 6.40
C THR A 162 -5.12 8.75 7.11
N TYR A 163 -4.47 8.73 8.27
CA TYR A 163 -4.45 7.55 9.11
C TYR A 163 -5.84 7.31 9.69
N GLY A 164 -6.36 6.10 9.55
CA GLY A 164 -7.76 5.78 9.86
C GLY A 164 -8.10 5.56 11.32
N VAL A 165 -7.21 5.93 12.25
CA VAL A 165 -7.49 5.93 13.69
C VAL A 165 -7.49 7.37 14.16
N ASP A 166 -8.57 7.79 14.78
CA ASP A 166 -8.72 9.13 15.35
C ASP A 166 -8.45 9.14 16.86
N VAL A 167 -8.09 10.32 17.37
CA VAL A 167 -7.89 10.65 18.77
C VAL A 167 -8.71 11.90 19.11
N ASP A 168 -9.30 11.92 20.30
CA ASP A 168 -9.91 13.13 20.86
C ASP A 168 -8.81 14.07 21.34
N ILE A 169 -8.72 15.25 20.72
CA ILE A 169 -7.72 16.26 21.05
C ILE A 169 -8.20 17.24 22.13
N GLY A 170 -9.39 16.99 22.68
CA GLY A 170 -10.07 17.81 23.69
C GLY A 170 -11.34 18.47 23.14
N GLY A 171 -12.35 18.59 24.01
CA GLY A 171 -13.62 19.21 23.66
C GLY A 171 -14.48 18.39 22.70
N GLY A 172 -14.24 17.07 22.60
CA GLY A 172 -14.96 16.17 21.68
C GLY A 172 -14.53 16.31 20.22
N VAL A 173 -13.40 16.97 19.95
CA VAL A 173 -12.87 17.16 18.60
C VAL A 173 -12.01 15.95 18.23
N MET A 174 -12.48 15.14 17.30
CA MET A 174 -11.74 14.00 16.78
C MET A 174 -10.79 14.44 15.65
N LYS A 175 -9.54 14.01 15.71
CA LYS A 175 -8.53 14.20 14.66
C LYS A 175 -7.73 12.92 14.43
N PRO A 176 -7.09 12.73 13.26
CA PRO A 176 -6.22 11.59 13.03
C PRO A 176 -5.13 11.47 14.11
N ASP A 177 -4.96 10.29 14.68
CA ASP A 177 -3.93 10.04 15.68
C ASP A 177 -2.55 10.07 15.02
N PRO A 178 -1.66 10.99 15.39
CA PRO A 178 -0.34 11.05 14.77
C PRO A 178 0.61 9.95 15.27
N ARG A 179 0.18 9.14 16.25
CA ARG A 179 0.89 7.96 16.77
C ARG A 179 0.46 6.72 16.00
N TRP A 180 0.95 6.61 14.77
CA TRP A 180 0.63 5.46 13.93
C TRP A 180 1.06 4.15 14.60
N SER A 181 0.19 3.14 14.51
CA SER A 181 0.46 1.84 15.11
C SER A 181 1.72 1.21 14.51
N SER A 182 2.40 0.37 15.28
CA SER A 182 3.62 -0.32 14.82
C SER A 182 3.37 -1.13 13.54
N GLY A 183 2.23 -1.82 13.46
CA GLY A 183 1.83 -2.58 12.27
C GLY A 183 1.58 -1.69 11.06
N PHE A 184 0.91 -0.54 11.23
CA PHE A 184 0.72 0.42 10.14
C PHE A 184 2.07 0.93 9.60
N CYS A 185 2.97 1.34 10.50
CA CYS A 185 4.29 1.84 10.14
C CYS A 185 5.13 0.79 9.40
N GLU A 186 5.07 -0.47 9.84
CA GLU A 186 5.76 -1.58 9.18
C GLU A 186 5.24 -1.77 7.75
N ARG A 187 3.91 -1.91 7.57
CA ARG A 187 3.30 -2.14 6.25
C ARG A 187 3.56 -0.98 5.29
N LEU A 188 3.48 0.26 5.78
CA LEU A 188 3.77 1.43 4.95
C LEU A 188 5.26 1.48 4.56
N THR A 189 6.16 1.16 5.48
CA THR A 189 7.60 1.07 5.18
C THR A 189 7.87 -0.02 4.14
N ASP A 190 7.24 -1.18 4.28
CA ASP A 190 7.37 -2.28 3.32
C ASP A 190 6.92 -1.87 1.92
N LEU A 191 5.76 -1.23 1.80
CA LEU A 191 5.25 -0.71 0.53
C LEU A 191 6.16 0.38 -0.05
N ALA A 192 6.58 1.34 0.77
CA ALA A 192 7.46 2.40 0.33
C ALA A 192 8.78 1.84 -0.20
N MET A 193 9.37 0.82 0.43
CA MET A 193 10.66 0.27 0.02
C MET A 193 10.57 -0.82 -1.04
N GLY A 194 9.48 -1.60 -1.03
CA GLY A 194 9.36 -2.84 -1.78
C GLY A 194 8.19 -2.92 -2.74
N SER A 195 7.33 -1.91 -2.87
CA SER A 195 6.26 -1.94 -3.88
C SER A 195 6.84 -1.90 -5.31
N PRO A 196 6.11 -2.45 -6.31
CA PRO A 196 6.48 -2.32 -7.72
C PRO A 196 6.37 -0.89 -8.26
N CYS A 197 5.92 0.07 -7.45
CA CYS A 197 5.87 1.49 -7.84
C CYS A 197 7.26 2.14 -7.92
N GLY A 198 8.31 1.47 -7.44
CA GLY A 198 9.67 2.00 -7.44
C GLY A 198 9.74 3.33 -6.71
N ALA A 199 10.41 4.32 -7.32
CA ALA A 199 10.53 5.67 -6.77
C ALA A 199 9.24 6.51 -6.88
N ASN A 200 8.21 6.05 -7.59
CA ASN A 200 6.98 6.80 -7.79
C ASN A 200 6.04 6.67 -6.58
N THR A 201 6.28 7.51 -5.57
CA THR A 201 5.48 7.55 -4.33
C THR A 201 4.05 8.05 -4.56
N ARG A 202 3.79 8.82 -5.62
CA ARG A 202 2.44 9.28 -5.94
C ARG A 202 1.58 8.17 -6.53
N LEU A 203 2.15 7.30 -7.36
CA LEU A 203 1.47 6.07 -7.79
C LEU A 203 1.17 5.17 -6.59
N LEU A 204 2.11 5.01 -5.65
CA LEU A 204 1.87 4.27 -4.42
C LEU A 204 0.70 4.87 -3.61
N ALA A 205 0.69 6.20 -3.43
CA ALA A 205 -0.39 6.91 -2.74
C ALA A 205 -1.75 6.74 -3.47
N LEU A 206 -1.77 6.77 -4.81
CA LEU A 206 -2.96 6.49 -5.60
C LEU A 206 -3.46 5.06 -5.38
N LEU A 207 -2.58 4.06 -5.40
CA LEU A 207 -2.99 2.67 -5.17
C LEU A 207 -3.51 2.47 -3.74
N ILE A 208 -2.92 3.10 -2.73
CA ILE A 208 -3.46 3.10 -1.36
C ILE A 208 -4.86 3.72 -1.34
N ARG A 209 -5.04 4.88 -1.99
CA ARG A 209 -6.35 5.54 -2.13
C ARG A 209 -7.37 4.62 -2.80
N TYR A 210 -6.95 3.93 -3.86
CA TYR A 210 -7.79 2.99 -4.61
C TYR A 210 -8.26 1.83 -3.72
N VAL A 211 -7.38 1.24 -2.90
CA VAL A 211 -7.77 0.17 -1.96
C VAL A 211 -8.88 0.63 -1.03
N VAL A 212 -8.77 1.84 -0.48
CA VAL A 212 -9.79 2.36 0.44
C VAL A 212 -11.08 2.69 -0.32
N ALA A 213 -10.99 3.33 -1.49
CA ALA A 213 -12.15 3.65 -2.31
C ALA A 213 -12.93 2.38 -2.71
N ASP A 214 -12.22 1.34 -3.15
CA ASP A 214 -12.81 0.05 -3.51
C ASP A 214 -13.47 -0.66 -2.31
N ARG A 215 -12.79 -0.70 -1.15
CA ARG A 215 -13.36 -1.28 0.09
C ARG A 215 -14.66 -0.58 0.53
N LEU A 216 -14.75 0.72 0.28
CA LEU A 216 -15.90 1.55 0.63
C LEU A 216 -17.02 1.53 -0.43
N ASP A 217 -16.85 0.81 -1.55
CA ASP A 217 -17.67 0.97 -2.76
C ASP A 217 -17.87 2.45 -3.11
N ASP A 218 -16.81 3.25 -3.02
CA ASP A 218 -16.90 4.69 -3.18
C ASP A 218 -17.20 5.04 -4.63
N ARG A 219 -18.42 5.53 -4.87
CA ARG A 219 -18.89 5.96 -6.19
C ARG A 219 -18.65 7.44 -6.46
N ARG A 220 -18.14 8.19 -5.47
CA ARG A 220 -17.81 9.61 -5.64
C ARG A 220 -16.68 9.77 -6.67
N GLU A 221 -16.40 11.02 -7.02
CA GLU A 221 -15.25 11.38 -7.87
C GLU A 221 -13.93 11.07 -7.16
N VAL A 222 -13.43 9.85 -7.33
CA VAL A 222 -12.08 9.45 -6.91
C VAL A 222 -11.06 10.16 -7.79
N HIS A 223 -10.13 10.87 -7.17
CA HIS A 223 -9.12 11.63 -7.90
C HIS A 223 -8.00 10.69 -8.35
N PHE A 224 -7.64 10.70 -9.63
CA PHE A 224 -6.53 9.90 -10.17
C PHE A 224 -5.35 10.76 -10.63
N GLY A 225 -5.55 11.99 -11.12
CA GLY A 225 -4.58 12.81 -11.87
C GLY A 225 -3.22 13.24 -11.26
N ASP A 226 -2.75 12.65 -10.16
CA ASP A 226 -1.43 13.00 -9.56
C ASP A 226 -0.41 11.85 -9.58
N HIS A 227 -0.58 10.83 -10.43
CA HIS A 227 0.24 9.61 -10.39
C HIS A 227 1.62 9.71 -11.06
N GLN A 228 1.92 10.76 -11.83
CA GLN A 228 3.21 10.96 -12.53
C GLN A 228 3.69 9.79 -13.42
N THR A 229 2.83 8.84 -13.80
CA THR A 229 3.25 7.73 -14.68
C THR A 229 3.30 8.12 -16.15
N GLY A 230 2.71 9.26 -16.53
CA GLY A 230 2.51 9.65 -17.94
C GLY A 230 1.51 8.78 -18.69
N ASP A 231 0.89 7.82 -18.01
CA ASP A 231 -0.02 6.85 -18.62
C ASP A 231 -1.41 7.45 -18.83
N ARG A 232 -1.91 7.37 -20.07
CA ARG A 232 -3.25 7.85 -20.43
C ARG A 232 -4.36 7.06 -19.75
N PHE A 233 -4.07 5.84 -19.26
CA PHE A 233 -5.05 4.95 -18.62
C PHE A 233 -5.77 5.61 -17.46
N PHE A 234 -5.01 6.24 -16.55
CA PHE A 234 -5.57 6.87 -15.36
C PHE A 234 -6.39 8.13 -15.70
N GLY A 235 -5.98 8.88 -16.72
CA GLY A 235 -6.76 10.03 -17.21
C GLY A 235 -8.10 9.60 -17.83
N GLU A 236 -8.11 8.48 -18.56
CA GLU A 236 -9.35 7.92 -19.10
C GLU A 236 -10.24 7.33 -18.00
N LEU A 237 -9.66 6.63 -17.03
CA LEU A 237 -10.37 6.12 -15.86
C LEU A 237 -11.03 7.25 -15.09
N GLU A 238 -10.29 8.32 -14.78
CA GLU A 238 -10.83 9.51 -14.11
C GLU A 238 -12.00 10.12 -14.90
N SER A 239 -11.86 10.21 -16.23
CA SER A 239 -12.92 10.74 -17.10
C SER A 239 -14.17 9.85 -17.11
N ARG A 240 -14.03 8.53 -16.99
CA ARG A 240 -15.18 7.61 -16.87
C ARG A 240 -15.84 7.72 -15.51
N VAL A 241 -15.07 7.80 -14.42
CA VAL A 241 -15.60 8.01 -13.07
C VAL A 241 -16.42 9.29 -12.99
N LYS A 242 -15.95 10.39 -13.58
CA LYS A 242 -16.72 11.65 -13.65
C LYS A 242 -18.00 11.51 -14.47
N ARG A 243 -17.95 10.84 -15.63
CA ARG A 243 -19.12 10.64 -16.50
C ARG A 243 -20.18 9.73 -15.89
N ALA A 244 -19.76 8.71 -15.14
CA ALA A 244 -20.68 7.84 -14.41
C ALA A 244 -21.42 8.60 -13.30
N ASN A 245 -20.92 9.75 -12.84
CA ASN A 245 -21.60 10.61 -11.87
C ASN A 245 -22.17 9.84 -10.66
N SER A 246 -21.35 8.95 -10.09
CA SER A 246 -21.70 8.07 -8.97
C SER A 246 -22.74 6.97 -9.22
N THR A 247 -23.16 6.70 -10.46
CA THR A 247 -24.13 5.63 -10.74
C THR A 247 -23.50 4.24 -10.72
N GLU A 248 -22.26 4.12 -11.17
CA GLU A 248 -21.54 2.85 -11.32
C GLU A 248 -20.48 2.66 -10.24
N SER A 249 -20.14 1.41 -9.93
CA SER A 249 -19.05 1.12 -9.01
C SER A 249 -17.70 1.36 -9.71
N LEU A 250 -16.68 1.70 -8.92
CA LEU A 250 -15.33 1.91 -9.45
C LEU A 250 -14.78 0.66 -10.18
N GLN A 251 -15.18 -0.53 -9.71
CA GLN A 251 -14.80 -1.80 -10.31
C GLN A 251 -15.41 -2.00 -11.69
N ASP A 252 -16.70 -1.69 -11.86
CA ASP A 252 -17.39 -1.85 -13.14
C ASP A 252 -16.77 -0.94 -14.19
N ILE A 253 -16.53 0.32 -13.81
CA ILE A 253 -15.86 1.31 -14.63
C ILE A 253 -14.45 0.84 -15.01
N HIS A 254 -13.67 0.37 -14.03
CA HIS A 254 -12.32 -0.13 -14.27
C HIS A 254 -12.32 -1.38 -15.18
N ALA A 255 -13.20 -2.34 -14.92
CA ALA A 255 -13.34 -3.57 -15.70
C ALA A 255 -13.78 -3.29 -17.14
N GLU A 256 -14.66 -2.30 -17.37
CA GLU A 256 -15.04 -1.84 -18.70
C GLU A 256 -13.85 -1.20 -19.45
N LEU A 257 -13.17 -0.24 -18.82
CA LEU A 257 -12.00 0.42 -19.41
C LEU A 257 -10.95 -0.59 -19.85
N ARG A 258 -10.66 -1.57 -18.99
CA ARG A 258 -9.72 -2.66 -19.31
C ARG A 258 -10.18 -3.50 -20.50
N ARG A 259 -11.48 -3.82 -20.59
CA ARG A 259 -12.04 -4.58 -21.72
C ARG A 259 -11.89 -3.78 -23.03
N ASP A 260 -12.14 -2.48 -22.98
CA ASP A 260 -12.00 -1.61 -24.14
C ASP A 260 -10.55 -1.54 -24.63
N TRP A 261 -9.61 -1.31 -23.72
CA TRP A 261 -8.19 -1.27 -24.07
C TRP A 261 -7.69 -2.59 -24.67
N LYS A 262 -8.10 -3.72 -24.10
CA LYS A 262 -7.79 -5.05 -24.66
C LYS A 262 -8.39 -5.24 -26.05
N ARG A 263 -9.65 -4.82 -26.26
CA ARG A 263 -10.33 -4.90 -27.56
C ARG A 263 -9.64 -4.06 -28.62
N GLU A 264 -9.11 -2.91 -28.22
CA GLU A 264 -8.34 -2.00 -29.09
C GLU A 264 -6.89 -2.45 -29.31
N GLY A 265 -6.43 -3.50 -28.63
CA GLY A 265 -5.03 -3.93 -28.67
C GLY A 265 -4.07 -2.95 -27.97
N THR A 266 -4.58 -2.06 -27.13
CA THR A 266 -3.78 -1.17 -26.30
C THR A 266 -3.21 -1.92 -25.10
N TYR A 267 -1.94 -1.66 -24.77
CA TYR A 267 -1.29 -2.19 -23.57
C TYR A 267 -2.01 -1.72 -22.30
N VAL A 268 -2.46 -2.66 -21.47
CA VAL A 268 -3.04 -2.35 -20.15
C VAL A 268 -1.90 -2.22 -19.13
N PRO A 269 -1.82 -1.13 -18.35
CA PRO A 269 -0.69 -0.91 -17.45
C PRO A 269 -0.67 -1.89 -16.29
N PHE A 270 0.51 -2.27 -15.81
CA PHE A 270 0.65 -3.20 -14.67
C PHE A 270 -0.14 -2.74 -13.43
N ALA A 271 -0.24 -1.43 -13.20
CA ALA A 271 -0.98 -0.87 -12.06
C ALA A 271 -2.48 -1.21 -12.13
N SER A 272 -3.04 -1.36 -13.34
CA SER A 272 -4.41 -1.85 -13.54
C SER A 272 -4.57 -3.33 -13.15
N ASP A 273 -3.53 -4.16 -13.33
CA ASP A 273 -3.56 -5.53 -12.81
C ASP A 273 -3.52 -5.56 -11.27
N ILE A 274 -2.74 -4.67 -10.63
CA ILE A 274 -2.77 -4.50 -9.17
C ILE A 274 -4.16 -4.07 -8.72
N MET A 275 -4.78 -3.09 -9.39
CA MET A 275 -6.14 -2.64 -9.10
C MET A 275 -7.16 -3.78 -9.19
N ARG A 276 -7.09 -4.65 -10.20
CA ARG A 276 -7.95 -5.84 -10.26
C ARG A 276 -7.70 -6.80 -9.10
N SER A 277 -6.43 -7.04 -8.75
CA SER A 277 -6.12 -7.93 -7.62
C SER A 277 -6.64 -7.35 -6.29
N ILE A 278 -6.63 -6.02 -6.13
CA ILE A 278 -7.29 -5.33 -5.00
C ILE A 278 -8.79 -5.63 -4.98
N GLU A 279 -9.48 -5.49 -6.12
CA GLU A 279 -10.92 -5.72 -6.26
C GLU A 279 -11.30 -7.17 -5.90
N GLU A 280 -10.50 -8.13 -6.35
CA GLU A 280 -10.65 -9.56 -6.03
C GLU A 280 -10.45 -9.83 -4.53
N LEU A 281 -9.47 -9.16 -3.90
CA LEU A 281 -9.14 -9.33 -2.48
C LEU A 281 -10.15 -8.66 -1.54
N ASN A 282 -10.68 -7.50 -1.92
CA ASN A 282 -11.74 -6.82 -1.17
C ASN A 282 -13.10 -7.53 -1.34
N GLY A 283 -13.34 -8.10 -2.52
CA GLY A 283 -14.46 -9.00 -2.79
C GLY A 283 -15.82 -8.44 -2.34
N PRO A 284 -16.68 -9.27 -1.67
CA PRO A 284 -18.00 -8.85 -1.19
C PRO A 284 -17.98 -8.18 0.19
N VAL A 285 -16.81 -8.03 0.84
CA VAL A 285 -16.67 -7.38 2.17
C VAL A 285 -16.63 -5.86 1.99
N ARG A 286 -17.65 -5.31 1.32
CA ARG A 286 -17.78 -3.87 1.11
C ARG A 286 -18.66 -3.30 2.20
N SER A 287 -18.12 -2.30 2.89
CA SER A 287 -18.91 -1.45 3.78
C SER A 287 -19.86 -0.59 2.95
N ALA A 288 -21.02 -0.26 3.52
CA ALA A 288 -21.96 0.67 2.89
C ALA A 288 -21.26 2.01 2.55
N GLN A 289 -21.72 2.63 1.46
CA GLN A 289 -21.14 3.84 0.92
C GLN A 289 -20.97 4.91 2.01
N PRO A 290 -19.81 5.59 2.08
CA PRO A 290 -19.71 6.82 2.85
C PRO A 290 -20.77 7.80 2.31
N MET A 291 -21.51 8.45 3.21
CA MET A 291 -22.43 9.53 2.81
C MET A 291 -21.68 10.50 1.89
N MET A 292 -22.36 10.92 0.82
CA MET A 292 -21.88 12.00 -0.03
C MET A 292 -21.53 13.19 0.88
N PRO A 293 -20.27 13.69 0.86
CA PRO A 293 -19.94 14.89 1.60
C PRO A 293 -20.84 16.01 1.09
N THR A 294 -21.23 16.91 1.98
CA THR A 294 -21.95 18.11 1.53
C THR A 294 -21.05 18.88 0.55
N PRO A 295 -21.60 19.60 -0.46
CA PRO A 295 -20.80 20.32 -1.46
C PRO A 295 -19.73 21.27 -0.88
N ARG A 296 -19.90 21.69 0.39
CA ARG A 296 -18.98 22.57 1.12
C ARG A 296 -17.75 21.87 1.68
N GLU A 297 -17.80 20.56 1.90
CA GLU A 297 -16.68 19.79 2.41
C GLU A 297 -15.78 19.39 1.24
N GLY A 298 -14.47 19.61 1.37
CA GLY A 298 -13.46 19.26 0.36
C GLY A 298 -13.58 17.81 -0.14
N ALA A 299 -12.80 17.44 -1.16
CA ALA A 299 -12.67 16.02 -1.53
C ALA A 299 -12.26 15.24 -0.27
N PRO A 300 -13.09 14.31 0.21
CA PRO A 300 -12.89 13.69 1.51
C PRO A 300 -11.61 12.87 1.48
N GLU A 301 -10.85 12.95 2.57
CA GLU A 301 -9.65 12.15 2.72
C GLU A 301 -10.03 10.70 3.01
N TYR A 302 -9.32 9.77 2.40
CA TYR A 302 -9.51 8.34 2.65
C TYR A 302 -8.80 7.93 3.94
N ALA A 303 -9.57 7.45 4.91
CA ALA A 303 -9.07 6.91 6.16
C ALA A 303 -8.42 5.52 5.94
N VAL A 304 -7.08 5.49 5.89
CA VAL A 304 -6.28 4.31 5.59
C VAL A 304 -6.04 3.49 6.86
N GLN A 305 -6.39 2.22 6.81
CA GLN A 305 -6.18 1.26 7.88
C GLN A 305 -4.98 0.34 7.58
N THR A 306 -4.47 -0.35 8.61
CA THR A 306 -3.40 -1.35 8.44
C THR A 306 -3.82 -2.50 7.52
N THR A 307 -5.11 -2.85 7.53
CA THR A 307 -5.71 -3.85 6.64
C THR A 307 -5.63 -3.43 5.17
N ASP A 308 -5.87 -2.15 4.86
CA ASP A 308 -5.77 -1.61 3.50
C ASP A 308 -4.35 -1.76 2.95
N LEU A 309 -3.34 -1.39 3.73
CA LEU A 309 -1.93 -1.58 3.36
C LEU A 309 -1.57 -3.06 3.17
N THR A 310 -2.15 -3.94 4.00
CA THR A 310 -1.94 -5.39 3.89
C THR A 310 -2.57 -5.95 2.62
N THR A 311 -3.78 -5.49 2.25
CA THR A 311 -4.43 -5.82 0.98
C THR A 311 -3.58 -5.38 -0.20
N LEU A 312 -3.04 -4.15 -0.17
CA LEU A 312 -2.17 -3.66 -1.24
C LEU A 312 -0.90 -4.51 -1.41
N ILE A 313 -0.27 -4.90 -0.30
CA ILE A 313 0.91 -5.79 -0.32
C ILE A 313 0.56 -7.11 -1.02
N LYS A 314 -0.54 -7.75 -0.62
CA LYS A 314 -1.01 -9.00 -1.23
C LYS A 314 -1.31 -8.82 -2.71
N ALA A 315 -1.94 -7.71 -3.09
CA ALA A 315 -2.24 -7.42 -4.49
C ALA A 315 -0.97 -7.25 -5.33
N CYS A 316 0.03 -6.55 -4.80
CA CYS A 316 1.34 -6.43 -5.42
C CYS A 316 2.05 -7.77 -5.56
N ASP A 317 1.93 -8.66 -4.58
CA ASP A 317 2.55 -9.99 -4.60
C ASP A 317 1.85 -10.97 -5.56
N GLN A 318 0.53 -10.81 -5.76
CA GLN A 318 -0.26 -11.61 -6.72
C GLN A 318 -0.10 -11.13 -8.17
N THR A 319 0.26 -9.87 -8.36
CA THR A 319 0.40 -9.29 -9.70
C THR A 319 1.78 -9.61 -10.28
N GLY A 320 1.82 -10.53 -11.24
CA GLY A 320 3.00 -10.73 -12.09
C GLY A 320 3.18 -9.56 -13.07
N ASP A 321 4.42 -9.29 -13.45
CA ASP A 321 4.72 -8.30 -14.49
C ASP A 321 5.04 -9.02 -15.80
N LEU A 322 4.41 -8.61 -16.91
CA LEU A 322 4.56 -9.21 -18.24
C LEU A 322 4.34 -10.74 -18.28
N GLY A 323 3.51 -11.27 -17.38
CA GLY A 323 3.24 -12.71 -17.27
C GLY A 323 4.28 -13.51 -16.46
N TYR A 324 5.31 -12.85 -15.94
CA TYR A 324 6.26 -13.46 -15.00
C TYR A 324 5.79 -13.21 -13.56
N ALA A 325 5.66 -14.29 -12.79
CA ALA A 325 5.45 -14.17 -11.35
C ALA A 325 6.59 -13.35 -10.76
N ASN A 326 6.25 -12.32 -9.98
CA ASN A 326 7.27 -11.57 -9.27
C ASN A 326 7.86 -12.50 -8.22
N LEU A 327 9.07 -13.01 -8.47
CA LEU A 327 9.72 -14.01 -7.60
C LEU A 327 10.10 -13.47 -6.22
N SER A 328 9.88 -12.18 -5.99
CA SER A 328 10.09 -11.55 -4.70
C SER A 328 8.79 -10.94 -4.21
N THR A 329 8.48 -11.09 -2.93
CA THR A 329 7.37 -10.35 -2.31
C THR A 329 7.79 -8.91 -1.99
N VAL A 330 6.81 -8.03 -1.77
CA VAL A 330 7.05 -6.66 -1.28
C VAL A 330 7.88 -6.69 0.00
N GLU A 331 7.53 -7.58 0.94
CA GLU A 331 8.24 -7.74 2.21
C GLU A 331 9.70 -8.16 2.01
N GLN A 332 9.97 -9.07 1.07
CA GLN A 332 11.33 -9.50 0.76
C GLN A 332 12.16 -8.35 0.20
N ARG A 333 11.63 -7.62 -0.80
CA ARG A 333 12.29 -6.45 -1.37
C ARG A 333 12.57 -5.40 -0.30
N ALA A 334 11.59 -5.11 0.55
CA ALA A 334 11.75 -4.18 1.66
C ALA A 334 12.81 -4.65 2.67
N ALA A 335 12.87 -5.94 2.98
CA ALA A 335 13.88 -6.51 3.88
C ALA A 335 15.31 -6.38 3.31
N PHE A 336 15.49 -6.57 1.99
CA PHE A 336 16.77 -6.34 1.34
C PHE A 336 17.22 -4.87 1.42
N VAL A 337 16.32 -3.93 1.13
CA VAL A 337 16.59 -2.48 1.29
C VAL A 337 16.91 -2.15 2.75
N ALA A 338 16.17 -2.73 3.68
CA ALA A 338 16.35 -2.53 5.11
C ALA A 338 17.66 -3.13 5.65
N TYR A 339 18.21 -4.17 5.02
CA TYR A 339 19.49 -4.75 5.41
C TYR A 339 20.66 -3.80 5.17
N GLY A 340 20.58 -2.98 4.11
CA GLY A 340 21.57 -1.93 3.83
C GLY A 340 21.56 -0.76 4.83
N ARG A 341 20.72 -0.81 5.87
CA ARG A 341 20.65 0.23 6.90
C ARG A 341 21.93 0.28 7.72
N THR A 342 22.50 1.49 7.78
CA THR A 342 23.48 1.85 8.79
C THR A 342 22.79 1.94 10.15
N LYS A 343 23.47 1.52 11.21
CA LYS A 343 22.95 1.64 12.60
C LYS A 343 22.88 3.11 13.09
N GLN A 344 23.38 4.06 12.30
CA GLN A 344 23.37 5.49 12.59
C GLN A 344 22.32 6.16 11.71
N GLY A 345 21.33 6.79 12.35
CA GLY A 345 20.23 7.50 11.72
C GLY A 345 19.95 8.82 12.46
N PRO A 346 19.38 9.83 11.78
CA PRO A 346 19.19 11.18 12.35
C PRO A 346 18.18 11.22 13.50
N LEU A 347 17.30 10.22 13.62
CA LEU A 347 16.31 10.10 14.69
C LEU A 347 16.62 8.94 15.64
N GLN A 348 17.87 8.47 15.65
CA GLN A 348 18.32 7.33 16.45
C GLN A 348 18.10 7.54 17.96
N HIS A 349 18.15 8.79 18.42
CA HIS A 349 17.93 9.16 19.82
C HIS A 349 16.45 9.20 20.21
N LYS A 350 15.53 9.05 19.24
CA LYS A 350 14.07 9.05 19.46
C LYS A 350 13.64 10.29 20.25
N ASP A 351 14.16 11.42 19.82
CA ASP A 351 13.88 12.73 20.41
C ASP A 351 12.55 13.27 19.85
N GLY A 352 11.60 13.52 20.76
CA GLY A 352 10.29 14.04 20.42
C GLY A 352 10.35 15.47 19.89
N GLU A 353 11.28 16.29 20.37
CA GLU A 353 11.43 17.68 19.93
C GLU A 353 11.89 17.75 18.47
N GLN A 354 12.94 17.01 18.14
CA GLN A 354 13.41 16.85 16.75
C GLN A 354 12.30 16.32 15.84
N LEU A 355 11.55 15.31 16.29
CA LEU A 355 10.44 14.78 15.50
C LEU A 355 9.35 15.82 15.26
N ASN A 356 9.01 16.64 16.27
CA ASN A 356 8.01 17.70 16.14
C ASN A 356 8.45 18.84 15.22
N ARG A 357 9.75 19.15 15.17
CA ARG A 357 10.32 20.07 14.18
C ARG A 357 10.15 19.60 12.73
N LEU A 358 9.88 18.30 12.50
CA LEU A 358 9.50 17.77 11.19
C LEU A 358 7.97 17.69 11.04
N ARG A 359 7.29 17.09 12.02
CA ARG A 359 5.85 16.78 11.95
C ARG A 359 4.96 18.02 11.91
N ILE A 360 5.27 19.06 12.68
CA ILE A 360 4.43 20.26 12.76
C ILE A 360 4.43 21.03 11.43
N PRO A 361 5.59 21.33 10.81
CA PRO A 361 5.59 21.92 9.47
C PRO A 361 4.89 21.07 8.41
N LEU A 362 4.98 19.74 8.49
CA LEU A 362 4.28 18.84 7.58
C LEU A 362 2.76 18.85 7.79
N LEU A 363 2.30 18.94 9.04
CA LEU A 363 0.89 19.13 9.36
C LEU A 363 0.39 20.48 8.83
N GLU A 364 1.16 21.54 9.07
CA GLU A 364 0.86 22.88 8.58
C GLU A 364 0.69 22.90 7.05
N GLU A 365 1.63 22.28 6.33
CA GLU A 365 1.53 22.12 4.88
C GLU A 365 0.29 21.30 4.47
N GLY A 366 -0.07 20.27 5.22
CA GLY A 366 -1.30 19.51 4.98
C GLY A 366 -2.57 20.37 5.12
N GLU A 367 -2.66 21.17 6.18
CA GLU A 367 -3.78 22.08 6.42
C GLU A 367 -3.80 23.22 5.38
N ARG A 368 -2.63 23.72 4.96
CA ARG A 368 -2.50 24.67 3.85
C ARG A 368 -3.05 24.10 2.55
N VAL A 369 -2.72 22.85 2.21
CA VAL A 369 -3.25 22.15 1.03
C VAL A 369 -4.78 22.02 1.08
N LYS A 370 -5.35 21.72 2.26
CA LYS A 370 -6.81 21.66 2.44
C LYS A 370 -7.46 23.04 2.22
N ALA A 371 -6.91 24.09 2.84
CA ALA A 371 -7.40 25.45 2.71
C ALA A 371 -7.33 25.93 1.25
N ARG A 372 -6.22 25.68 0.56
CA ARG A 372 -6.06 25.95 -0.88
C ARG A 372 -7.16 25.29 -1.71
N ARG A 373 -7.44 24.01 -1.50
CA ARG A 373 -8.51 23.29 -2.23
C ARG A 373 -9.88 23.93 -2.06
N ILE A 374 -10.20 24.41 -0.86
CA ILE A 374 -11.45 25.12 -0.58
C ILE A 374 -11.51 26.43 -1.39
N LEU A 375 -10.43 27.22 -1.39
CA LEU A 375 -10.35 28.46 -2.16
C LEU A 375 -10.46 28.23 -3.68
N TYR A 376 -9.77 27.21 -4.21
CA TYR A 376 -9.86 26.86 -5.63
C TYR A 376 -11.29 26.54 -6.07
N ARG A 377 -12.08 25.88 -5.22
CA ARG A 377 -13.50 25.59 -5.50
C ARG A 377 -14.35 26.85 -5.47
N GLN A 378 -14.21 27.68 -4.42
CA GLN A 378 -14.96 28.93 -4.28
C GLN A 378 -14.74 29.91 -5.45
N ARG A 379 -13.57 29.86 -6.10
CA ARG A 379 -13.28 30.69 -7.28
C ARG A 379 -13.78 30.10 -8.60
N ARG A 380 -13.93 28.78 -8.69
CA ARG A 380 -14.34 28.10 -9.93
C ARG A 380 -15.85 28.09 -10.10
N ASP A 381 -16.57 27.91 -9.01
CA ASP A 381 -18.02 27.92 -8.97
C ASP A 381 -18.44 29.29 -8.39
N PRO A 382 -18.62 30.33 -9.22
CA PRO A 382 -19.18 31.58 -8.70
C PRO A 382 -20.52 31.25 -8.01
N PRO A 383 -20.87 31.95 -6.92
CA PRO A 383 -22.16 31.77 -6.29
C PRO A 383 -23.22 31.85 -7.40
N ASP A 384 -24.09 30.84 -7.45
CA ASP A 384 -25.23 30.80 -8.35
C ASP A 384 -26.18 31.91 -7.89
N ASP A 385 -25.84 33.15 -8.25
CA ASP A 385 -26.66 34.34 -8.11
C ASP A 385 -27.76 34.28 -9.19
N THR A 386 -28.39 33.12 -9.39
CA THR A 386 -29.78 33.12 -9.86
C THR A 386 -30.54 33.75 -8.70
N PRO A 387 -30.99 35.01 -8.80
CA PRO A 387 -31.92 35.52 -7.82
C PRO A 387 -33.07 34.52 -7.76
N ASP A 388 -33.43 34.07 -6.57
CA ASP A 388 -34.66 33.33 -6.33
C ASP A 388 -35.77 34.15 -7.01
N ASP A 389 -36.14 33.77 -8.23
CA ASP A 389 -37.22 34.37 -9.00
C ASP A 389 -38.53 33.85 -8.41
N ASP A 390 -38.76 34.23 -7.16
CA ASP A 390 -40.03 34.14 -6.44
C ASP A 390 -41.05 35.17 -7.00
N THR A 391 -40.87 35.62 -8.25
CA THR A 391 -41.72 36.59 -8.95
C THR A 391 -42.49 35.98 -10.12
N HIS A 392 -43.12 34.83 -9.92
CA HIS A 392 -44.23 34.40 -10.78
C HIS A 392 -45.39 33.79 -9.98
N ASP A 393 -46.00 34.60 -9.11
CA ASP A 393 -47.37 34.38 -8.62
C ASP A 393 -48.30 35.50 -9.15
N ALA A 394 -48.19 35.74 -10.46
CA ALA A 394 -49.10 36.58 -11.22
C ALA A 394 -50.01 35.70 -12.06
N MET A 395 -51.21 35.46 -11.53
CA MET A 395 -52.49 35.38 -12.26
C MET A 395 -52.47 34.77 -13.68
N HIS A 396 -52.89 33.52 -13.77
CA HIS A 396 -53.68 33.01 -14.90
C HIS A 396 -54.65 31.97 -14.31
N ASP A 397 -55.84 32.38 -13.90
CA ASP A 397 -57.04 32.63 -14.73
C ASP A 397 -57.53 31.37 -15.42
N ASP A 398 -58.66 30.91 -14.89
CA ASP A 398 -59.50 29.83 -15.36
C ASP A 398 -59.81 30.01 -16.84
N THR A 399 -59.42 29.07 -17.69
CA THR A 399 -60.21 28.77 -18.89
C THR A 399 -60.12 27.29 -19.21
N ASP A 400 -61.23 26.64 -18.88
CA ASP A 400 -61.73 25.41 -19.46
C ASP A 400 -61.40 25.32 -20.96
N ASN A 401 -60.80 24.21 -21.39
CA ASN A 401 -61.01 23.73 -22.74
C ASN A 401 -60.97 22.20 -22.78
N ASP A 402 -62.11 21.62 -22.43
CA ASP A 402 -62.53 20.30 -22.90
C ASP A 402 -62.57 20.30 -24.44
N SER A 403 -61.70 19.53 -25.08
CA SER A 403 -61.97 19.04 -26.44
C SER A 403 -61.49 17.60 -26.59
N TYR A 404 -62.40 16.72 -26.21
CA TYR A 404 -62.75 15.47 -26.87
C TYR A 404 -62.46 15.47 -28.39
N ASP A 405 -61.78 14.44 -28.92
CA ASP A 405 -62.29 13.46 -29.93
C ASP A 405 -61.15 12.51 -30.41
N PRO A 406 -61.43 11.37 -31.09
CA PRO A 406 -60.86 10.05 -30.80
C PRO A 406 -60.16 9.50 -32.08
N TYR A 407 -60.07 8.18 -32.23
CA TYR A 407 -59.41 7.36 -33.27
C TYR A 407 -58.18 6.68 -32.66
N ASP A 408 -58.27 5.47 -32.14
CA ASP A 408 -58.64 4.20 -32.81
C ASP A 408 -57.78 3.99 -34.06
N ASP A 409 -56.63 3.33 -33.90
CA ASP A 409 -56.38 2.14 -34.71
C ASP A 409 -55.42 1.18 -34.01
N LYS A 410 -55.79 -0.10 -34.13
CA LYS A 410 -55.17 -1.29 -33.61
C LYS A 410 -54.03 -1.69 -34.54
N THR A 411 -53.00 -2.35 -34.00
CA THR A 411 -52.62 -3.65 -34.56
C THR A 411 -51.88 -4.46 -33.51
N ASP A 412 -52.47 -5.63 -33.28
CA ASP A 412 -51.92 -6.83 -32.70
C ASP A 412 -50.51 -7.18 -33.21
N ASN A 413 -49.67 -7.71 -32.32
CA ASN A 413 -49.06 -9.01 -32.60
C ASN A 413 -48.57 -9.70 -31.33
N ASP A 414 -49.35 -10.71 -30.99
CA ASP A 414 -49.05 -11.87 -30.17
C ASP A 414 -47.82 -12.64 -30.65
N ALA A 415 -46.97 -13.03 -29.70
CA ALA A 415 -46.28 -14.34 -29.59
C ALA A 415 -45.43 -14.24 -28.31
N GLY A 416 -45.79 -14.80 -27.15
CA GLY A 416 -46.33 -16.14 -26.95
C GLY A 416 -45.19 -17.15 -26.96
N ILE A 417 -44.69 -17.51 -25.76
CA ILE A 417 -44.38 -18.89 -25.33
C ILE A 417 -44.12 -18.85 -23.81
N LEU A 418 -45.14 -19.32 -23.10
CA LEU A 418 -45.09 -19.94 -21.78
C LEU A 418 -44.28 -21.24 -21.86
N LEU A 419 -43.58 -21.61 -20.79
CA LEU A 419 -43.97 -22.81 -20.04
C LEU A 419 -43.35 -22.83 -18.64
N ASP A 420 -44.26 -23.08 -17.70
CA ASP A 420 -44.11 -23.37 -16.29
C ASP A 420 -43.16 -24.54 -15.97
N ASN A 421 -42.55 -24.50 -14.78
CA ASN A 421 -43.07 -25.31 -13.67
C ASN A 421 -42.33 -25.09 -12.35
N SER A 422 -43.10 -24.64 -11.34
CA SER A 422 -43.36 -25.29 -10.04
C SER A 422 -42.20 -26.06 -9.38
N SER A 423 -41.95 -26.04 -8.07
CA SER A 423 -42.63 -25.58 -6.86
C SER A 423 -41.63 -25.86 -5.73
N SER A 424 -41.64 -25.09 -4.63
CA SER A 424 -41.68 -25.64 -3.26
C SER A 424 -41.60 -24.52 -2.23
N THR A 425 -42.71 -24.40 -1.52
CA THR A 425 -42.93 -23.72 -0.25
C THR A 425 -41.85 -23.98 0.80
N SER A 426 -41.43 -22.94 1.53
CA SER A 426 -41.21 -23.10 2.97
C SER A 426 -41.45 -21.78 3.71
N SER A 427 -42.41 -21.87 4.61
CA SER A 427 -42.91 -20.83 5.50
C SER A 427 -41.93 -20.63 6.66
N ARG A 428 -41.53 -19.40 6.96
CA ARG A 428 -41.02 -19.06 8.30
C ARG A 428 -41.33 -17.62 8.69
N ARG A 429 -42.37 -17.51 9.52
CA ARG A 429 -42.67 -16.34 10.36
C ARG A 429 -41.50 -16.08 11.31
N HIS A 430 -41.04 -14.83 11.40
CA HIS A 430 -40.53 -14.27 12.65
C HIS A 430 -40.98 -12.82 12.81
N ASN A 431 -41.64 -12.60 13.95
CA ASN A 431 -42.10 -11.32 14.47
C ASN A 431 -40.89 -10.46 14.83
N ASN A 432 -40.93 -9.16 14.48
CA ASN A 432 -40.13 -8.15 15.16
C ASN A 432 -41.06 -7.11 15.78
N PRO A 433 -40.98 -6.86 17.10
CA PRO A 433 -41.80 -5.88 17.77
C PRO A 433 -41.24 -4.45 17.64
N LEU A 434 -42.17 -3.50 17.70
CA LEU A 434 -41.94 -2.07 17.96
C LEU A 434 -40.94 -1.87 19.10
N VAL A 435 -39.97 -0.98 18.88
CA VAL A 435 -39.17 -0.36 19.95
C VAL A 435 -39.61 1.09 20.06
N GLU A 436 -40.20 1.40 21.21
CA GLU A 436 -40.59 2.74 21.64
C GLU A 436 -39.34 3.57 22.00
N HIS A 437 -39.32 4.81 21.54
CA HIS A 437 -38.39 5.85 22.01
C HIS A 437 -38.84 6.40 23.37
N PRO A 438 -37.96 6.51 24.37
CA PRO A 438 -38.23 7.39 25.50
C PRO A 438 -37.52 8.74 25.32
N GLU A 439 -38.33 9.79 25.29
CA GLU A 439 -37.95 11.15 25.61
C GLU A 439 -37.35 11.23 27.02
N ARG A 440 -36.27 12.01 27.20
CA ARG A 440 -35.96 12.66 28.48
C ARG A 440 -35.33 14.04 28.28
N LEU A 441 -36.15 15.04 28.56
CA LEU A 441 -35.77 16.35 29.07
C LEU A 441 -35.22 16.22 30.51
N THR A 442 -34.16 16.96 30.85
CA THR A 442 -33.95 17.56 32.19
C THR A 442 -32.86 18.64 32.15
N THR A 443 -33.29 19.90 32.22
CA THR A 443 -32.88 21.00 33.13
C THR A 443 -31.45 21.09 33.71
N LEU A 444 -30.82 22.26 33.41
CA LEU A 444 -30.16 23.23 34.32
C LEU A 444 -29.84 22.83 35.78
N SER A 445 -28.58 23.02 36.19
CA SER A 445 -28.24 23.71 37.46
C SER A 445 -26.78 24.22 37.49
N GLN A 446 -26.64 25.43 38.02
CA GLN A 446 -25.43 26.20 38.29
C GLN A 446 -24.73 25.80 39.63
N ARG A 447 -23.56 26.43 39.87
CA ARG A 447 -22.74 26.58 41.12
C ARG A 447 -21.85 25.38 41.49
N GLU A 448 -20.63 25.50 42.05
CA GLU A 448 -19.88 26.61 42.66
C GLU A 448 -18.38 26.23 42.80
N VAL A 449 -17.49 27.21 42.60
CA VAL A 449 -16.23 27.57 43.32
C VAL A 449 -15.53 26.53 44.24
N LEU A 450 -14.26 26.19 43.87
CA LEU A 450 -12.96 26.04 44.60
C LEU A 450 -12.90 25.77 46.14
N PRO A 451 -11.82 25.16 46.74
CA PRO A 451 -10.40 25.41 46.41
C PRO A 451 -9.34 24.29 46.58
N ARG A 452 -8.14 24.68 46.11
CA ARG A 452 -6.75 24.21 46.36
C ARG A 452 -6.50 23.27 47.56
N GLY A 453 -5.68 22.25 47.30
CA GLY A 453 -4.85 21.58 48.29
C GLY A 453 -3.46 21.29 47.70
N GLU A 454 -2.46 22.02 48.20
CA GLU A 454 -1.03 21.75 48.04
C GLU A 454 -0.67 20.46 48.80
N VAL A 455 0.10 19.55 48.19
CA VAL A 455 0.99 18.66 48.95
C VAL A 455 2.28 18.50 48.16
N ASP A 456 3.34 18.97 48.80
CA ASP A 456 4.72 18.96 48.35
C ASP A 456 5.51 17.86 49.11
N VAL A 457 6.54 17.32 48.44
CA VAL A 457 7.72 16.65 49.00
C VAL A 457 7.53 15.31 49.75
N ARG A 458 8.10 14.20 49.22
CA ARG A 458 9.44 13.71 49.63
C ARG A 458 9.90 12.44 48.90
N VAL A 459 11.11 12.55 48.37
CA VAL A 459 12.06 11.50 47.96
C VAL A 459 12.48 10.65 49.16
N GLN A 460 12.58 9.33 48.99
CA GLN A 460 13.61 8.52 49.68
C GLN A 460 13.95 7.24 48.90
N ASN A 461 15.26 7.12 48.63
CA ASN A 461 15.98 5.95 48.12
C ASN A 461 16.06 4.84 49.18
N ASN A 462 16.20 3.59 48.73
CA ASN A 462 17.05 2.50 49.25
C ASN A 462 16.82 1.25 48.36
N ALA A 463 17.77 0.71 47.58
CA ALA A 463 18.93 -0.11 47.97
C ALA A 463 18.52 -1.21 48.98
N LYS A 464 18.83 -2.51 48.87
CA LYS A 464 19.78 -3.33 48.09
C LYS A 464 19.50 -4.78 48.53
N GLU A 465 20.11 -5.77 47.86
CA GLU A 465 20.34 -7.16 48.33
C GLU A 465 19.10 -8.06 48.40
N SER A 466 19.12 -9.36 48.12
CA SER A 466 20.13 -10.36 47.74
C SER A 466 19.32 -11.63 47.46
N LEU A 467 19.72 -12.48 46.50
CA LEU A 467 19.99 -13.90 46.76
C LEU A 467 20.32 -14.67 45.48
N ASN A 468 21.52 -15.26 45.53
CA ASN A 468 22.03 -16.33 44.69
C ASN A 468 21.10 -17.55 44.69
N GLY A 469 21.05 -18.24 43.55
CA GLY A 469 20.48 -19.57 43.41
C GLY A 469 20.83 -20.21 42.07
N SER A 470 22.07 -20.69 41.94
CA SER A 470 22.46 -21.65 40.91
C SER A 470 21.79 -23.00 41.20
N CYS A 471 21.20 -23.63 40.19
CA CYS A 471 20.99 -25.08 40.16
C CYS A 471 21.09 -25.57 38.72
N GLU A 472 21.90 -26.60 38.53
CA GLU A 472 22.33 -27.19 37.28
C GLU A 472 21.27 -28.08 36.61
N LEU A 473 21.33 -28.12 35.27
CA LEU A 473 21.17 -29.26 34.34
C LEU A 473 20.11 -30.34 34.61
N MET A 474 19.21 -30.54 33.63
CA MET A 474 19.10 -31.82 32.90
C MET A 474 18.45 -31.63 31.52
N SER A 475 19.16 -32.11 30.49
CA SER A 475 18.71 -32.23 29.11
C SER A 475 17.74 -33.40 28.94
N SER A 476 16.65 -33.18 28.20
CA SER A 476 15.85 -34.26 27.60
C SER A 476 15.28 -33.79 26.27
N THR A 477 15.94 -34.18 25.19
CA THR A 477 15.47 -34.06 23.80
C THR A 477 14.69 -35.31 23.42
N GLN A 478 13.42 -35.17 23.06
CA GLN A 478 12.67 -36.16 22.30
C GLN A 478 12.36 -35.62 20.90
N PRO A 479 12.54 -36.39 19.82
CA PRO A 479 12.17 -35.98 18.48
C PRO A 479 10.68 -36.21 18.22
N LEU A 480 10.00 -35.17 17.72
CA LEU A 480 8.63 -35.23 17.21
C LEU A 480 8.62 -35.87 15.80
N THR A 481 8.02 -37.04 15.69
CA THR A 481 7.63 -37.68 14.42
C THR A 481 6.37 -37.01 13.86
N MET A 482 6.46 -36.52 12.62
CA MET A 482 5.32 -35.96 11.87
C MET A 482 4.66 -37.03 10.99
N PRO A 483 3.32 -37.06 10.86
CA PRO A 483 2.59 -38.08 10.11
C PRO A 483 2.57 -37.87 8.58
N GLU A 484 2.56 -38.98 7.83
CA GLU A 484 2.67 -39.16 6.36
C GLU A 484 1.60 -38.47 5.47
N ALA A 485 0.72 -37.63 6.00
CA ALA A 485 -0.38 -37.03 5.23
C ALA A 485 0.04 -35.84 4.33
N THR A 486 1.29 -35.36 4.43
CA THR A 486 1.82 -34.22 3.65
C THR A 486 2.41 -34.60 2.29
N PHE A 487 2.56 -35.89 1.97
CA PHE A 487 3.18 -36.33 0.71
C PHE A 487 2.25 -36.32 -0.52
N SER A 488 0.93 -36.26 -0.34
CA SER A 488 -0.02 -36.27 -1.47
C SER A 488 -0.29 -34.90 -2.11
N LEU A 489 0.07 -33.79 -1.46
CA LEU A 489 -0.13 -32.44 -1.99
C LEU A 489 1.01 -31.98 -2.91
N MET A 490 2.25 -32.44 -2.68
CA MET A 490 3.39 -32.14 -3.55
C MET A 490 3.35 -32.86 -4.91
N LYS A 491 2.61 -33.96 -5.03
CA LYS A 491 2.51 -34.70 -6.30
C LYS A 491 1.59 -34.03 -7.32
N ARG A 492 0.70 -33.11 -6.87
CA ARG A 492 -0.22 -32.37 -7.75
C ARG A 492 0.39 -31.09 -8.34
N GLU A 493 1.46 -30.56 -7.74
CA GLU A 493 2.18 -29.40 -8.28
C GLU A 493 3.20 -29.78 -9.38
N GLN A 494 3.68 -31.03 -9.40
CA GLN A 494 4.57 -31.50 -10.48
C GLN A 494 3.84 -31.71 -11.82
N ASP A 495 2.55 -32.04 -11.80
CA ASP A 495 1.79 -32.27 -13.04
C ASP A 495 1.37 -30.96 -13.75
N LEU A 496 1.33 -29.82 -13.03
CA LEU A 496 1.05 -28.51 -13.65
C LEU A 496 2.27 -27.87 -14.33
N ALA A 497 3.49 -28.28 -13.98
CA ALA A 497 4.72 -27.78 -14.58
C ALA A 497 4.97 -28.31 -16.02
N THR A 498 4.20 -29.31 -16.45
CA THR A 498 4.42 -29.98 -17.75
C THR A 498 3.59 -29.36 -18.90
N VAL A 499 2.66 -28.44 -18.61
CA VAL A 499 1.69 -27.93 -19.62
C VAL A 499 2.04 -26.54 -20.17
N ILE A 500 3.02 -25.82 -19.60
CA ILE A 500 3.44 -24.50 -20.10
C ILE A 500 4.82 -24.62 -20.73
N GLY A 501 4.84 -24.88 -22.04
CA GLY A 501 6.05 -24.93 -22.87
C GLY A 501 6.70 -23.55 -22.99
N GLY A 502 7.60 -23.23 -22.07
CA GLY A 502 8.53 -22.12 -22.16
C GLY A 502 9.73 -22.44 -21.28
N THR A 503 10.90 -22.65 -21.88
CA THR A 503 12.14 -23.14 -21.25
C THR A 503 12.83 -22.10 -20.35
N GLY A 504 12.08 -21.19 -19.75
CA GLY A 504 12.61 -20.24 -18.77
C GLY A 504 12.86 -20.95 -17.46
N THR A 505 14.12 -21.25 -17.14
CA THR A 505 14.45 -21.83 -15.84
C THR A 505 14.16 -20.82 -14.72
N LEU A 506 13.81 -21.28 -13.51
CA LEU A 506 13.67 -20.46 -12.30
C LEU A 506 14.86 -19.47 -12.11
N SER A 507 16.04 -19.87 -12.59
CA SER A 507 17.27 -19.08 -12.57
C SER A 507 17.20 -17.80 -13.41
N GLU A 508 16.49 -17.81 -14.54
CA GLU A 508 16.32 -16.66 -15.44
C GLU A 508 15.33 -15.65 -14.87
N GLY A 509 14.20 -16.13 -14.32
CA GLY A 509 13.25 -15.26 -13.63
C GLY A 509 13.91 -14.55 -12.44
N LEU A 510 14.76 -15.25 -11.67
CA LEU A 510 15.51 -14.64 -10.57
C LEU A 510 16.52 -13.61 -11.09
N ARG A 511 17.17 -13.87 -12.23
CA ARG A 511 18.13 -12.93 -12.88
C ARG A 511 17.46 -11.65 -13.36
N ALA A 512 16.27 -11.74 -13.94
CA ALA A 512 15.45 -10.58 -14.29
C ALA A 512 15.10 -9.77 -13.04
N ASN A 513 14.68 -10.42 -11.95
CA ASN A 513 14.33 -9.74 -10.71
C ASN A 513 15.51 -9.07 -9.99
N THR A 514 16.68 -9.71 -9.92
CA THR A 514 17.87 -9.07 -9.33
C THR A 514 18.34 -7.88 -10.15
N SER A 515 18.36 -8.02 -11.48
CA SER A 515 18.75 -6.93 -12.37
C SER A 515 17.78 -5.77 -12.25
N ARG A 516 16.48 -6.06 -12.10
CA ARG A 516 15.44 -5.06 -11.85
C ARG A 516 15.57 -4.37 -10.50
N MET A 517 15.81 -5.09 -9.40
CA MET A 517 16.06 -4.43 -8.11
C MET A 517 17.25 -3.47 -8.25
N VAL A 518 18.36 -3.91 -8.85
CA VAL A 518 19.53 -3.06 -9.08
C VAL A 518 19.21 -1.88 -10.01
N PHE A 519 18.42 -2.09 -11.06
CA PHE A 519 18.04 -1.08 -12.05
C PHE A 519 17.07 -0.03 -11.47
N ASP A 520 16.04 -0.48 -10.74
CA ASP A 520 15.07 0.36 -10.04
C ASP A 520 15.76 1.22 -8.94
N PHE A 521 16.85 0.73 -8.34
CA PHE A 521 17.66 1.53 -7.40
C PHE A 521 18.75 2.39 -8.07
N GLY A 522 19.20 2.04 -9.27
CA GLY A 522 20.30 2.73 -9.97
C GLY A 522 19.86 3.84 -10.95
N LEU A 523 18.62 3.82 -11.45
CA LEU A 523 18.12 4.83 -12.40
C LEU A 523 17.29 5.95 -11.77
N GLY A 524 17.15 5.97 -10.45
CA GLY A 524 16.52 7.07 -9.71
C GLY A 524 17.48 8.22 -9.34
N ALA A 525 18.73 8.19 -9.80
CA ALA A 525 19.77 9.18 -9.51
C ALA A 525 19.90 10.24 -10.62
#